data_AF-A0A6B1HUP0-F1
#
_entry.id   AF-A0A6B1HUP0-F1
#
_cell.length_a   1.000
_cell.length_b   1.000
_cell.length_c   1.000
_cell.angle_alpha   90.00
_cell.angle_beta   90.00
_cell.angle_gamma   90.00
#
_symmetry.space_group_name_H-M   'P 1'
#
loop_
_entity.id
_entity.type
_entity.pdbx_description
1 polymer ?
#
loop_
_entity_poly.entity_id
_entity_poly.type
_entity_poly.pdbx_seq_one_letter_code
_entity_poly.pdbx_strand_id
1 'polypeptide(L)'
;MAANAAEAEVNLLGIHSDAVGHYHDGRVYIVNRLGQDNILVLDAMDLRTPLTQFSVGNGANPHDIEIVAPDKAYVTRYETASLLIVNLQDGAELGEIDLSAFADADGLPEVSQIVRVGDRLYLSCQRLDRDGGWGPVDVSYLIVVDLATDTLIDVDPDAEGLQGIALSAANPNSMAVIGEQIAVGVVANFGDRAGGVEIVDTATNRSLGLAVSEEDLGGDITSMVLVDQNRGYAVVADENFANSVRPFELSSGAVGAPLENISGGFIPSLAVDGDLLIVADRGSFADPASAGLKFYDAATGAFLSGPIDTGLPPQDIIVLSDAAVPTAVEETADSLPQEFALEAAYPNPFNASVQIPFAVWQANTPVELTVHDVLGRTVRTLIAGTMDAGRHVLHWDGRNAAGEPVGNGAYLVQLRAGSQRAVGKVMLIK
;
A
#
# COMPACT_ATOMS: atom_id res chain seq x y z
N MET A 1 41.25 -26.01 18.85
CA MET A 1 41.24 -26.45 17.44
C MET A 1 40.82 -27.91 17.42
N ALA A 2 39.73 -28.35 16.81
CA ALA A 2 38.92 -27.75 15.77
C ALA A 2 37.42 -27.79 16.14
N ALA A 3 36.75 -26.66 15.93
CA ALA A 3 35.33 -26.59 15.67
C ALA A 3 35.11 -27.06 14.23
N ASN A 4 34.09 -27.89 14.00
CA ASN A 4 33.32 -27.99 12.76
C ASN A 4 32.30 -29.12 12.90
N ALA A 5 31.19 -28.80 13.56
CA ALA A 5 29.89 -29.31 13.17
C ALA A 5 29.08 -28.04 12.92
N ALA A 6 28.77 -27.77 11.66
CA ALA A 6 27.82 -26.74 11.30
C ALA A 6 26.49 -27.14 11.95
N GLU A 7 26.18 -26.55 13.10
CA GLU A 7 24.80 -26.40 13.53
C GLU A 7 24.08 -25.74 12.36
N ALA A 8 23.01 -26.38 11.90
CA ALA A 8 22.07 -25.72 11.01
C ALA A 8 21.66 -24.42 11.71
N GLU A 9 22.04 -23.28 11.13
CA GLU A 9 21.38 -22.02 11.44
C GLU A 9 19.89 -22.28 11.26
N VAL A 10 19.15 -22.26 12.37
CA VAL A 10 17.69 -22.29 12.33
C VAL A 10 17.30 -21.07 11.52
N ASN A 11 16.83 -21.32 10.30
CA ASN A 11 16.43 -20.30 9.36
C ASN A 11 15.14 -19.65 9.90
N LEU A 12 15.29 -18.62 10.74
CA LEU A 12 14.21 -17.79 11.30
C LEU A 12 13.57 -16.85 10.23
N LEU A 13 13.87 -17.06 8.94
CA LEU A 13 13.48 -16.25 7.78
C LEU A 13 12.59 -17.03 6.80
N GLY A 14 11.71 -17.89 7.30
CA GLY A 14 10.75 -18.59 6.43
C GLY A 14 9.64 -17.66 5.96
N ILE A 15 9.88 -16.88 4.90
CA ILE A 15 8.78 -16.21 4.17
C ILE A 15 7.95 -17.32 3.52
N HIS A 16 6.66 -17.37 3.84
CA HIS A 16 5.75 -18.37 3.29
C HIS A 16 5.56 -18.15 1.78
N SER A 17 5.29 -19.21 1.02
CA SER A 17 5.03 -19.11 -0.43
C SER A 17 3.74 -18.38 -0.78
N ASP A 18 2.87 -18.14 0.21
CA ASP A 18 1.63 -17.35 0.11
C ASP A 18 1.68 -16.08 0.98
N ALA A 19 2.88 -15.58 1.27
CA ALA A 19 3.02 -14.34 2.01
C ALA A 19 2.67 -13.13 1.14
N VAL A 20 2.09 -12.11 1.78
CA VAL A 20 1.96 -10.75 1.24
C VAL A 20 2.75 -9.79 2.11
N GLY A 21 3.05 -8.59 1.62
CA GLY A 21 3.72 -7.62 2.49
C GLY A 21 3.42 -6.16 2.22
N HIS A 22 3.76 -5.37 3.23
CA HIS A 22 3.49 -3.94 3.30
C HIS A 22 4.77 -3.20 3.65
N TYR A 23 4.91 -2.00 3.10
CA TYR A 23 5.94 -1.06 3.51
C TYR A 23 5.30 0.08 4.28
N HIS A 24 5.88 0.44 5.43
CA HIS A 24 5.48 1.62 6.20
C HIS A 24 6.67 2.14 7.01
N ASP A 25 6.99 3.43 6.87
CA ASP A 25 7.99 4.14 7.69
C ASP A 25 9.33 3.40 7.82
N GLY A 26 9.90 2.99 6.68
CA GLY A 26 11.21 2.33 6.63
C GLY A 26 11.21 0.86 7.05
N ARG A 27 10.05 0.26 7.26
CA ARG A 27 9.89 -1.16 7.63
C ARG A 27 9.09 -1.92 6.59
N VAL A 28 9.43 -3.19 6.44
CA VAL A 28 8.67 -4.16 5.65
C VAL A 28 7.98 -5.14 6.59
N TYR A 29 6.67 -5.27 6.46
CA TYR A 29 5.82 -6.16 7.23
C TYR A 29 5.38 -7.29 6.32
N ILE A 30 5.89 -8.49 6.56
CA ILE A 30 5.53 -9.70 5.82
C ILE A 30 4.44 -10.43 6.61
N VAL A 31 3.27 -10.57 6.01
CA VAL A 31 2.13 -11.31 6.53
C VAL A 31 2.25 -12.75 6.06
N ASN A 32 2.75 -13.64 6.94
CA ASN A 32 2.90 -15.06 6.61
C ASN A 32 1.58 -15.79 6.84
N ARG A 33 0.94 -16.16 5.73
CA ARG A 33 -0.38 -16.79 5.69
C ARG A 33 -0.31 -18.32 5.76
N LEU A 34 -1.46 -18.97 5.80
CA LEU A 34 -1.63 -20.43 5.65
C LEU A 34 -0.75 -21.26 6.60
N GLY A 35 -1.01 -21.16 7.91
CA GLY A 35 -0.42 -22.05 8.91
C GLY A 35 0.96 -21.62 9.39
N GLN A 36 1.55 -20.57 8.82
CA GLN A 36 2.65 -19.84 9.44
C GLN A 36 2.13 -18.82 10.48
N ASP A 37 1.01 -18.16 10.17
CA ASP A 37 0.20 -17.30 11.02
C ASP A 37 1.01 -16.35 11.92
N ASN A 38 1.90 -15.58 11.27
CA ASN A 38 2.76 -14.62 11.93
C ASN A 38 3.01 -13.39 11.05
N ILE A 39 3.41 -12.30 11.70
CA ILE A 39 3.96 -11.11 11.05
C ILE A 39 5.48 -11.15 11.26
N LEU A 40 6.23 -11.01 10.18
CA LEU A 40 7.68 -10.81 10.19
C LEU A 40 7.98 -9.35 9.82
N VAL A 41 8.72 -8.65 10.67
CA VAL A 41 9.08 -7.24 10.46
C VAL A 41 10.56 -7.14 10.11
N LEU A 42 10.87 -6.47 9.01
CA LEU A 42 12.21 -6.25 8.48
C LEU A 42 12.53 -4.76 8.40
N ASP A 43 13.80 -4.40 8.47
CA ASP A 43 14.28 -3.07 8.11
C ASP A 43 14.37 -2.98 6.58
N ALA A 44 13.81 -1.94 5.97
CA ALA A 44 13.85 -1.78 4.51
C ALA A 44 15.28 -1.63 3.95
N MET A 45 16.25 -1.25 4.79
CA MET A 45 17.67 -1.15 4.46
C MET A 45 18.44 -2.45 4.75
N ASP A 46 17.88 -3.37 5.54
CA ASP A 46 18.42 -4.72 5.78
C ASP A 46 17.31 -5.79 5.83
N LEU A 47 16.92 -6.26 4.64
CA LEU A 47 15.90 -7.30 4.48
C LEU A 47 16.37 -8.71 4.89
N ARG A 48 17.60 -8.86 5.41
CA ARG A 48 18.17 -10.16 5.77
C ARG A 48 18.04 -10.47 7.25
N THR A 49 17.81 -9.46 8.08
CA THR A 49 17.78 -9.59 9.53
C THR A 49 16.40 -9.21 10.05
N PRO A 50 15.64 -10.15 10.65
CA PRO A 50 14.38 -9.83 11.29
C PRO A 50 14.58 -8.80 12.41
N LEU A 51 13.77 -7.74 12.40
CA LEU A 51 13.63 -6.84 13.55
C LEU A 51 12.81 -7.52 14.65
N THR A 52 11.68 -8.09 14.27
CA THR A 52 10.80 -8.88 15.14
C THR A 52 9.96 -9.84 14.32
N GLN A 53 9.45 -10.88 14.97
CA GLN A 53 8.47 -11.79 14.40
C GLN A 53 7.52 -12.23 15.51
N PHE A 54 6.23 -12.20 15.24
CA PHE A 54 5.23 -12.57 16.24
C PHE A 54 4.02 -13.27 15.62
N SER A 55 3.46 -14.23 16.36
CA SER A 55 2.25 -14.94 15.94
C SER A 55 1.01 -14.06 16.07
N VAL A 56 0.03 -14.30 15.20
CA VAL A 56 -1.30 -13.67 15.25
C VAL A 56 -2.42 -14.65 15.64
N GLY A 57 -2.03 -15.84 16.11
CA GLY A 57 -2.91 -16.95 16.45
C GLY A 57 -2.73 -18.14 15.50
N ASN A 58 -2.58 -19.34 16.08
CA ASN A 58 -2.38 -20.55 15.28
C ASN A 58 -3.65 -20.94 14.53
N GLY A 59 -3.53 -21.19 13.23
CA GLY A 59 -4.62 -21.46 12.32
C GLY A 59 -5.43 -20.22 11.95
N ALA A 60 -4.97 -19.02 12.27
CA ALA A 60 -5.74 -17.79 12.04
C ALA A 60 -5.69 -17.30 10.60
N ASN A 61 -4.69 -17.72 9.81
CA ASN A 61 -4.51 -17.36 8.41
C ASN A 61 -4.61 -15.83 8.19
N PRO A 62 -3.63 -15.04 8.67
CA PRO A 62 -3.69 -13.60 8.46
C PRO A 62 -3.66 -13.29 6.97
N HIS A 63 -4.39 -12.26 6.54
CA HIS A 63 -4.43 -11.88 5.12
C HIS A 63 -3.79 -10.53 4.85
N ASP A 64 -3.90 -9.59 5.80
CA ASP A 64 -3.48 -8.20 5.59
C ASP A 64 -3.19 -7.51 6.95
N ILE A 65 -2.44 -6.41 6.92
CA ILE A 65 -2.06 -5.60 8.09
C ILE A 65 -2.08 -4.10 7.77
N GLU A 66 -2.78 -3.33 8.61
CA GLU A 66 -2.79 -1.86 8.52
C GLU A 66 -2.09 -1.25 9.74
N ILE A 67 -1.02 -0.50 9.48
CA ILE A 67 -0.21 0.18 10.50
C ILE A 67 -0.79 1.58 10.71
N VAL A 68 -1.36 1.82 11.89
CA VAL A 68 -2.02 3.10 12.21
C VAL A 68 -1.20 4.01 13.12
N ALA A 69 -0.25 3.42 13.85
CA ALA A 69 0.69 4.10 14.74
C ALA A 69 1.97 3.27 14.89
N PRO A 70 3.08 3.84 15.38
CA PRO A 70 4.36 3.14 15.53
C PRO A 70 4.31 1.86 16.38
N ASP A 71 3.31 1.74 17.26
CA ASP A 71 3.11 0.67 18.22
C ASP A 71 1.71 0.03 18.11
N LYS A 72 0.94 0.29 17.05
CA LYS A 72 -0.40 -0.25 16.87
C LYS A 72 -0.69 -0.56 15.40
N ALA A 73 -1.11 -1.79 15.15
CA ALA A 73 -1.63 -2.24 13.86
C ALA A 73 -2.86 -3.12 14.02
N TYR A 74 -3.64 -3.22 12.94
CA TYR A 74 -4.75 -4.14 12.83
C TYR A 74 -4.40 -5.24 11.83
N VAL A 75 -4.74 -6.49 12.15
CA VAL A 75 -4.45 -7.65 11.31
C VAL A 75 -5.76 -8.38 11.01
N THR A 76 -6.08 -8.52 9.74
CA THR A 76 -7.19 -9.36 9.28
C THR A 76 -6.80 -10.82 9.38
N ARG A 77 -7.74 -11.68 9.78
CA ARG A 77 -7.48 -13.11 10.02
C ARG A 77 -8.63 -13.92 9.46
N TYR A 78 -8.36 -14.52 8.30
CA TYR A 78 -9.36 -15.10 7.42
C TYR A 78 -10.08 -16.31 8.04
N GLU A 79 -9.41 -17.01 8.96
CA GLU A 79 -9.95 -18.18 9.65
C GLU A 79 -10.51 -17.83 11.05
N THR A 80 -10.83 -16.55 11.29
CA THR A 80 -11.42 -16.07 12.55
C THR A 80 -12.50 -15.02 12.29
N ALA A 81 -13.49 -14.93 13.18
CA ALA A 81 -14.51 -13.90 13.13
C ALA A 81 -14.09 -12.63 13.89
N SER A 82 -12.85 -12.18 13.71
CA SER A 82 -12.33 -11.03 14.46
C SER A 82 -11.15 -10.32 13.81
N LEU A 83 -11.07 -9.00 14.04
CA LEU A 83 -9.92 -8.17 13.68
C LEU A 83 -8.99 -8.07 14.89
N LEU A 84 -7.74 -8.50 14.72
CA LEU A 84 -6.75 -8.46 15.81
C LEU A 84 -6.08 -7.08 15.87
N ILE A 85 -5.92 -6.53 17.06
CA ILE A 85 -5.14 -5.30 17.32
C ILE A 85 -3.85 -5.70 18.02
N VAL A 86 -2.70 -5.37 17.42
CA VAL A 86 -1.38 -5.80 17.91
C VAL A 86 -0.42 -4.64 18.14
N ASN A 87 0.50 -4.83 19.08
CA ASN A 87 1.69 -4.02 19.20
C ASN A 87 2.77 -4.49 18.22
N LEU A 88 3.25 -3.59 17.37
CA LEU A 88 4.21 -3.95 16.31
C LEU A 88 5.64 -4.24 16.82
N GLN A 89 5.97 -3.91 18.07
CA GLN A 89 7.32 -4.10 18.62
C GLN A 89 7.52 -5.54 19.11
N ASP A 90 6.52 -6.08 19.80
CA ASP A 90 6.61 -7.38 20.48
C ASP A 90 5.47 -8.35 20.14
N GLY A 91 4.49 -7.92 19.34
CA GLY A 91 3.32 -8.71 18.97
C GLY A 91 2.29 -8.86 20.08
N ALA A 92 2.38 -8.08 21.15
CA ALA A 92 1.39 -8.13 22.22
C ALA A 92 -0.01 -7.79 21.69
N GLU A 93 -0.99 -8.61 22.04
CA GLU A 93 -2.39 -8.33 21.74
C GLU A 93 -2.85 -7.11 22.56
N LEU A 94 -3.27 -6.06 21.84
CA LEU A 94 -3.82 -4.84 22.42
C LEU A 94 -5.34 -4.89 22.53
N GLY A 95 -5.98 -5.74 21.72
CA GLY A 95 -7.41 -5.95 21.69
C GLY A 95 -7.86 -6.73 20.46
N GLU A 96 -9.16 -6.93 20.36
CA GLU A 96 -9.78 -7.68 19.29
C GLU A 96 -11.19 -7.10 19.03
N ILE A 97 -11.56 -6.93 17.77
CA ILE A 97 -12.89 -6.47 17.36
C ILE A 97 -13.66 -7.68 16.83
N ASP A 98 -14.81 -7.96 17.44
CA ASP A 98 -15.69 -9.07 17.07
C ASP A 98 -16.40 -8.77 15.74
N LEU A 99 -16.17 -9.61 14.73
CA LEU A 99 -16.75 -9.51 13.39
C LEU A 99 -17.85 -10.55 13.14
N SER A 100 -18.27 -11.31 14.17
CA SER A 100 -19.24 -12.41 14.04
C SER A 100 -20.61 -11.98 13.53
N ALA A 101 -20.96 -10.69 13.65
CA ALA A 101 -22.17 -10.13 13.05
C ALA A 101 -22.18 -10.21 11.51
N PHE A 102 -21.02 -10.36 10.87
CA PHE A 102 -20.86 -10.46 9.41
C PHE A 102 -20.61 -11.89 8.92
N ALA A 103 -20.52 -12.85 9.83
CA ALA A 103 -20.26 -14.23 9.49
C ALA A 103 -21.42 -14.88 8.71
N ASP A 104 -21.10 -15.86 7.88
CA ASP A 104 -22.11 -16.68 7.22
C ASP A 104 -22.46 -17.95 8.03
N ALA A 105 -23.02 -18.96 7.36
CA ALA A 105 -23.48 -20.18 8.01
C ALA A 105 -22.35 -20.98 8.71
N ASP A 106 -21.11 -20.85 8.26
CA ASP A 106 -19.96 -21.55 8.84
C ASP A 106 -19.36 -20.81 10.06
N GLY A 107 -19.85 -19.59 10.33
CA GLY A 107 -19.46 -18.78 11.47
C GLY A 107 -18.23 -17.90 11.20
N LEU A 108 -17.71 -17.83 9.98
CA LEU A 108 -16.65 -16.93 9.59
C LEU A 108 -17.13 -15.91 8.52
N PRO A 109 -16.53 -14.70 8.51
CA PRO A 109 -16.84 -13.66 7.53
C PRO A 109 -15.85 -13.60 6.34
N GLU A 110 -14.75 -14.36 6.39
CA GLU A 110 -13.66 -14.33 5.39
C GLU A 110 -13.15 -12.91 5.14
N VAL A 111 -12.75 -12.22 6.21
CA VAL A 111 -12.18 -10.89 6.09
C VAL A 111 -10.74 -10.95 5.61
N SER A 112 -10.49 -10.38 4.44
CA SER A 112 -9.21 -10.49 3.72
C SER A 112 -8.39 -9.22 3.80
N GLN A 113 -8.80 -8.16 3.11
CA GLN A 113 -8.02 -6.93 2.98
C GLN A 113 -8.48 -5.84 3.95
N ILE A 114 -7.57 -4.92 4.24
CA ILE A 114 -7.80 -3.74 5.07
C ILE A 114 -7.22 -2.51 4.38
N VAL A 115 -8.00 -1.44 4.29
CA VAL A 115 -7.52 -0.13 3.85
C VAL A 115 -7.97 0.95 4.80
N ARG A 116 -7.17 2.02 4.90
CA ARG A 116 -7.47 3.18 5.73
C ARG A 116 -7.89 4.38 4.88
N VAL A 117 -8.99 5.01 5.27
CA VAL A 117 -9.42 6.32 4.75
C VAL A 117 -9.70 7.24 5.93
N GLY A 118 -8.84 8.25 6.12
CA GLY A 118 -8.95 9.18 7.25
C GLY A 118 -8.81 8.50 8.62
N ASP A 119 -9.86 8.62 9.42
CA ASP A 119 -10.00 8.06 10.77
C ASP A 119 -10.73 6.71 10.81
N ARG A 120 -10.93 6.08 9.64
CA ARG A 120 -11.65 4.81 9.51
C ARG A 120 -10.82 3.75 8.79
N LEU A 121 -11.10 2.50 9.15
CA LEU A 121 -10.68 1.32 8.40
C LEU A 121 -11.86 0.72 7.67
N TYR A 122 -11.57 0.14 6.51
CA TYR A 122 -12.50 -0.58 5.67
C TYR A 122 -11.94 -1.98 5.45
N LEU A 123 -12.70 -3.00 5.80
CA LEU A 123 -12.31 -4.41 5.70
C LEU A 123 -13.15 -5.09 4.64
N SER A 124 -12.55 -5.79 3.68
CA SER A 124 -13.30 -6.58 2.71
C SER A 124 -13.79 -7.89 3.34
N CYS A 125 -15.09 -8.15 3.28
CA CYS A 125 -15.76 -9.32 3.86
C CYS A 125 -16.39 -10.15 2.75
N GLN A 126 -15.90 -11.37 2.53
CA GLN A 126 -16.27 -12.17 1.35
C GLN A 126 -17.52 -13.05 1.55
N ARG A 127 -17.68 -13.70 2.71
CA ARG A 127 -18.78 -14.63 3.02
C ARG A 127 -18.88 -15.82 2.05
N LEU A 128 -17.85 -16.67 2.06
CA LEU A 128 -17.71 -17.81 1.14
C LEU A 128 -18.13 -19.14 1.78
N ASP A 129 -18.95 -19.93 1.07
CA ASP A 129 -19.32 -21.28 1.52
C ASP A 129 -18.18 -22.27 1.30
N ARG A 130 -17.39 -22.50 2.34
CA ARG A 130 -16.24 -23.43 2.31
C ARG A 130 -16.65 -24.89 2.21
N ASP A 131 -17.84 -25.23 2.67
CA ASP A 131 -18.40 -26.58 2.57
C ASP A 131 -19.08 -26.83 1.20
N GLY A 132 -19.38 -25.75 0.48
CA GLY A 132 -20.10 -25.72 -0.80
C GLY A 132 -19.28 -25.34 -2.03
N GLY A 133 -17.94 -25.33 -1.93
CA GLY A 133 -17.06 -25.09 -3.08
C GLY A 133 -16.58 -23.65 -3.25
N TRP A 134 -16.58 -22.86 -2.16
CA TRP A 134 -16.00 -21.53 -2.06
C TRP A 134 -16.71 -20.43 -2.87
N GLY A 135 -17.96 -20.66 -3.24
CA GLY A 135 -18.81 -19.61 -3.83
C GLY A 135 -19.35 -18.66 -2.75
N PRO A 136 -19.52 -17.35 -3.04
CA PRO A 136 -20.19 -16.43 -2.12
C PRO A 136 -21.65 -16.82 -1.90
N VAL A 137 -22.10 -16.76 -0.65
CA VAL A 137 -23.44 -17.25 -0.26
C VAL A 137 -24.51 -16.18 -0.43
N ASP A 138 -24.13 -14.91 -0.35
CA ASP A 138 -25.03 -13.75 -0.29
C ASP A 138 -24.22 -12.45 -0.49
N VAL A 139 -24.74 -11.30 -0.04
CA VAL A 139 -24.07 -9.99 -0.08
C VAL A 139 -22.72 -10.02 0.65
N SER A 140 -21.68 -9.55 -0.02
CA SER A 140 -20.38 -9.20 0.58
C SER A 140 -20.38 -7.74 1.05
N TYR A 141 -19.49 -7.40 1.99
CA TYR A 141 -19.48 -6.08 2.62
C TYR A 141 -18.08 -5.45 2.61
N LEU A 142 -18.04 -4.12 2.72
CA LEU A 142 -16.97 -3.46 3.45
C LEU A 142 -17.41 -3.20 4.90
N ILE A 143 -16.70 -3.80 5.85
CA ILE A 143 -16.91 -3.56 7.28
C ILE A 143 -16.15 -2.30 7.67
N VAL A 144 -16.78 -1.39 8.42
CA VAL A 144 -16.18 -0.11 8.78
C VAL A 144 -15.80 -0.08 10.27
N VAL A 145 -14.57 0.34 10.57
CA VAL A 145 -14.05 0.47 11.95
C VAL A 145 -13.67 1.91 12.21
N ASP A 146 -14.05 2.43 13.39
CA ASP A 146 -13.60 3.72 13.91
C ASP A 146 -12.25 3.55 14.64
N LEU A 147 -11.22 4.26 14.18
CA LEU A 147 -9.87 4.19 14.76
C LEU A 147 -9.74 4.86 16.13
N ALA A 148 -10.62 5.80 16.45
CA ALA A 148 -10.57 6.50 17.73
C ALA A 148 -11.14 5.64 18.86
N THR A 149 -12.11 4.78 18.56
CA THR A 149 -12.81 3.97 19.57
C THR A 149 -12.51 2.48 19.50
N ASP A 150 -11.86 1.99 18.45
CA ASP A 150 -11.65 0.55 18.20
C ASP A 150 -12.98 -0.23 18.13
N THR A 151 -13.99 0.37 17.49
CA THR A 151 -15.33 -0.21 17.37
C THR A 151 -15.84 -0.21 15.94
N LEU A 152 -16.71 -1.15 15.64
CA LEU A 152 -17.43 -1.18 14.37
C LEU A 152 -18.38 0.01 14.25
N ILE A 153 -18.49 0.54 13.04
CA ILE A 153 -19.47 1.56 12.67
C ILE A 153 -20.65 0.85 12.00
N ASP A 154 -21.83 1.03 12.56
CA ASP A 154 -23.08 0.66 11.91
C ASP A 154 -23.40 1.69 10.82
N VAL A 155 -23.30 1.30 9.55
CA VAL A 155 -23.47 2.24 8.43
C VAL A 155 -24.95 2.56 8.12
N ASP A 156 -25.88 1.76 8.64
CA ASP A 156 -27.32 1.97 8.54
C ASP A 156 -28.02 1.60 9.86
N PRO A 157 -27.99 2.49 10.87
CA PRO A 157 -28.52 2.23 12.21
C PRO A 157 -30.05 2.13 12.26
N ASP A 158 -30.74 2.43 11.16
CA ASP A 158 -32.19 2.24 11.06
C ASP A 158 -32.56 0.79 10.66
N ALA A 159 -31.59 0.02 10.16
CA ALA A 159 -31.75 -1.41 9.88
C ALA A 159 -31.52 -2.26 11.14
N GLU A 160 -32.02 -3.50 11.12
CA GLU A 160 -31.86 -4.42 12.24
C GLU A 160 -30.46 -5.04 12.24
N GLY A 161 -29.74 -4.88 13.35
CA GLY A 161 -28.39 -5.44 13.52
C GLY A 161 -27.31 -4.57 12.88
N LEU A 162 -26.05 -4.94 13.11
CA LEU A 162 -24.91 -4.17 12.64
C LEU A 162 -24.78 -4.25 11.12
N GLN A 163 -24.82 -3.11 10.43
CA GLN A 163 -24.67 -3.05 8.98
C GLN A 163 -23.26 -2.63 8.56
N GLY A 164 -22.74 -3.30 7.54
CA GLY A 164 -21.57 -2.88 6.76
C GLY A 164 -22.01 -2.28 5.43
N ILE A 165 -21.07 -1.74 4.66
CA ILE A 165 -21.37 -1.22 3.32
C ILE A 165 -21.61 -2.42 2.40
N ALA A 166 -22.86 -2.66 2.03
CA ALA A 166 -23.21 -3.72 1.08
C ALA A 166 -22.61 -3.43 -0.30
N LEU A 167 -21.89 -4.41 -0.85
CA LEU A 167 -21.37 -4.38 -2.20
C LEU A 167 -22.43 -4.85 -3.21
N SER A 168 -22.34 -4.35 -4.44
CA SER A 168 -23.25 -4.69 -5.54
C SER A 168 -22.92 -6.05 -6.17
N ALA A 169 -21.66 -6.46 -6.11
CA ALA A 169 -21.20 -7.82 -6.40
C ALA A 169 -20.40 -8.41 -5.22
N ALA A 170 -20.37 -9.73 -5.15
CA ALA A 170 -19.77 -10.45 -4.04
C ALA A 170 -18.29 -10.77 -4.27
N ASN A 171 -17.65 -11.35 -3.24
CA ASN A 171 -16.28 -11.85 -3.28
C ASN A 171 -15.23 -10.78 -3.64
N PRO A 172 -15.07 -9.73 -2.80
CA PRO A 172 -14.03 -8.72 -2.96
C PRO A 172 -12.62 -9.33 -2.80
N ASN A 173 -11.69 -9.02 -3.70
CA ASN A 173 -10.34 -9.59 -3.72
C ASN A 173 -9.20 -8.55 -3.71
N SER A 174 -9.50 -7.30 -4.03
CA SER A 174 -8.54 -6.22 -4.16
C SER A 174 -9.19 -4.89 -3.75
N MET A 175 -8.44 -4.01 -3.08
CA MET A 175 -8.91 -2.69 -2.68
C MET A 175 -7.83 -1.65 -2.95
N ALA A 176 -8.25 -0.48 -3.42
CA ALA A 176 -7.39 0.68 -3.61
C ALA A 176 -8.12 1.96 -3.22
N VAL A 177 -7.47 2.81 -2.43
CA VAL A 177 -8.03 4.10 -1.98
C VAL A 177 -7.84 5.16 -3.05
N ILE A 178 -8.92 5.90 -3.35
CA ILE A 178 -8.97 7.02 -4.31
C ILE A 178 -9.65 8.23 -3.68
N GLY A 179 -8.87 9.06 -2.99
CA GLY A 179 -9.43 10.19 -2.25
C GLY A 179 -10.37 9.70 -1.14
N GLU A 180 -11.63 10.14 -1.18
CA GLU A 180 -12.70 9.70 -0.26
C GLU A 180 -13.50 8.50 -0.82
N GLN A 181 -12.94 7.77 -1.77
CA GLN A 181 -13.55 6.57 -2.33
C GLN A 181 -12.59 5.37 -2.23
N ILE A 182 -13.16 4.18 -2.38
CA ILE A 182 -12.41 2.93 -2.45
C ILE A 182 -12.86 2.21 -3.73
N ALA A 183 -11.91 1.91 -4.60
CA ALA A 183 -12.12 0.95 -5.67
C ALA A 183 -11.96 -0.46 -5.08
N VAL A 184 -12.92 -1.35 -5.35
CA VAL A 184 -12.94 -2.73 -4.87
C VAL A 184 -13.05 -3.67 -6.07
N GLY A 185 -12.07 -4.54 -6.27
CA GLY A 185 -12.17 -5.64 -7.22
C GLY A 185 -13.07 -6.72 -6.62
N VAL A 186 -14.14 -7.06 -7.31
CA VAL A 186 -15.16 -8.03 -6.88
C VAL A 186 -15.30 -9.09 -7.97
N VAL A 187 -15.20 -10.37 -7.61
CA VAL A 187 -15.18 -11.47 -8.60
C VAL A 187 -16.55 -12.10 -8.81
N ALA A 188 -17.47 -11.96 -7.85
CA ALA A 188 -18.64 -12.81 -7.72
C ALA A 188 -18.23 -14.31 -7.73
N ASN A 189 -18.83 -15.15 -8.58
CA ASN A 189 -18.35 -16.51 -8.83
C ASN A 189 -17.48 -16.54 -10.09
N PHE A 190 -16.35 -17.26 -10.02
CA PHE A 190 -15.52 -17.50 -11.20
C PHE A 190 -16.35 -18.02 -12.39
N GLY A 191 -16.24 -17.33 -13.53
CA GLY A 191 -16.94 -17.66 -14.77
C GLY A 191 -18.37 -17.10 -14.89
N ASP A 192 -18.93 -16.44 -13.87
CA ASP A 192 -20.25 -15.81 -13.96
C ASP A 192 -20.22 -14.42 -14.60
N ARG A 193 -19.05 -13.75 -14.62
CA ARG A 193 -18.81 -12.41 -15.19
C ARG A 193 -19.69 -11.32 -14.56
N ALA A 194 -20.18 -11.54 -13.33
CA ALA A 194 -21.00 -10.58 -12.60
C ALA A 194 -20.16 -9.61 -11.74
N GLY A 195 -18.84 -9.81 -11.68
CA GLY A 195 -17.91 -8.96 -10.96
C GLY A 195 -17.38 -7.78 -11.77
N GLY A 196 -16.31 -7.18 -11.27
CA GLY A 196 -15.59 -6.08 -11.89
C GLY A 196 -14.86 -5.21 -10.87
N VAL A 197 -14.75 -3.92 -11.18
CA VAL A 197 -14.25 -2.90 -10.26
C VAL A 197 -15.42 -2.05 -9.78
N GLU A 198 -15.76 -2.21 -8.51
CA GLU A 198 -16.81 -1.49 -7.82
C GLU A 198 -16.25 -0.25 -7.11
N ILE A 199 -17.02 0.85 -7.07
CA ILE A 199 -16.64 2.04 -6.31
C ILE A 199 -17.49 2.17 -5.06
N VAL A 200 -16.86 2.37 -3.91
CA VAL A 200 -17.50 2.69 -2.64
C VAL A 200 -17.18 4.12 -2.24
N ASP A 201 -18.21 4.89 -1.92
CA ASP A 201 -18.11 6.23 -1.38
C ASP A 201 -18.04 6.20 0.15
N THR A 202 -16.93 6.69 0.71
CA THR A 202 -16.65 6.61 2.15
C THR A 202 -17.36 7.70 2.96
N ALA A 203 -17.73 8.81 2.33
CA ALA A 203 -18.47 9.89 2.96
C ALA A 203 -19.94 9.51 3.21
N THR A 204 -20.54 8.79 2.26
CA THR A 204 -21.93 8.33 2.33
C THR A 204 -22.06 6.88 2.82
N ASN A 205 -20.95 6.16 2.96
CA ASN A 205 -20.87 4.73 3.29
C ASN A 205 -21.75 3.87 2.35
N ARG A 206 -21.63 4.09 1.03
CA ARG A 206 -22.44 3.40 0.03
C ARG A 206 -21.62 2.94 -1.16
N SER A 207 -21.98 1.78 -1.67
CA SER A 207 -21.58 1.38 -3.02
C SER A 207 -22.22 2.31 -4.07
N LEU A 208 -21.42 2.71 -5.04
CA LEU A 208 -21.84 3.38 -6.27
C LEU A 208 -22.02 2.39 -7.44
N GLY A 209 -21.79 1.10 -7.20
CA GLY A 209 -21.85 0.02 -8.17
C GLY A 209 -20.57 -0.17 -8.99
N LEU A 210 -20.62 -1.10 -9.94
CA LEU A 210 -19.52 -1.42 -10.84
C LEU A 210 -19.22 -0.24 -11.77
N ALA A 211 -18.01 0.31 -11.68
CA ALA A 211 -17.45 1.27 -12.62
C ALA A 211 -16.90 0.58 -13.87
N VAL A 212 -16.34 -0.62 -13.72
CA VAL A 212 -15.83 -1.47 -14.80
C VAL A 212 -16.35 -2.88 -14.59
N SER A 213 -16.88 -3.55 -15.62
CA SER A 213 -17.40 -4.92 -15.50
C SER A 213 -16.37 -5.97 -15.90
N GLU A 214 -16.50 -7.19 -15.39
CA GLU A 214 -15.74 -8.36 -15.88
C GLU A 214 -16.04 -8.70 -17.35
N GLU A 215 -17.24 -8.38 -17.83
CA GLU A 215 -17.58 -8.52 -19.26
C GLU A 215 -16.68 -7.62 -20.12
N ASP A 216 -16.45 -6.37 -19.71
CA ASP A 216 -15.56 -5.43 -20.41
C ASP A 216 -14.08 -5.80 -20.23
N LEU A 217 -13.69 -6.30 -19.05
CA LEU A 217 -12.35 -6.85 -18.79
C LEU A 217 -12.08 -8.13 -19.60
N GLY A 218 -13.13 -8.85 -19.99
CA GLY A 218 -13.04 -10.09 -20.76
C GLY A 218 -12.58 -11.30 -19.94
N GLY A 219 -12.73 -11.26 -18.62
CA GLY A 219 -12.24 -12.28 -17.69
C GLY A 219 -12.61 -11.98 -16.24
N ASP A 220 -12.34 -12.92 -15.33
CA ASP A 220 -12.60 -12.76 -13.91
C ASP A 220 -11.46 -11.93 -13.30
N ILE A 221 -11.79 -10.86 -12.58
CA ILE A 221 -10.77 -10.01 -11.96
C ILE A 221 -10.12 -10.75 -10.79
N THR A 222 -8.79 -10.74 -10.70
CA THR A 222 -8.05 -11.46 -9.64
C THR A 222 -7.18 -10.54 -8.78
N SER A 223 -6.86 -9.35 -9.29
CA SER A 223 -6.12 -8.30 -8.58
C SER A 223 -6.22 -7.01 -9.37
N MET A 224 -6.00 -5.86 -8.75
CA MET A 224 -5.86 -4.58 -9.44
C MET A 224 -4.92 -3.62 -8.71
N VAL A 225 -4.40 -2.67 -9.47
CA VAL A 225 -3.71 -1.49 -8.96
C VAL A 225 -4.20 -0.24 -9.68
N LEU A 226 -4.10 0.90 -9.01
CA LEU A 226 -4.41 2.20 -9.58
C LEU A 226 -3.11 2.98 -9.83
N VAL A 227 -3.06 3.65 -10.98
CA VAL A 227 -1.98 4.56 -11.37
C VAL A 227 -2.28 5.97 -10.88
N ASP A 228 -3.56 6.35 -10.93
CA ASP A 228 -4.10 7.60 -10.40
C ASP A 228 -5.56 7.37 -9.96
N GLN A 229 -6.28 8.44 -9.64
CA GLN A 229 -7.67 8.36 -9.17
C GLN A 229 -8.66 7.79 -10.18
N ASN A 230 -8.27 7.60 -11.44
CA ASN A 230 -9.17 7.22 -12.52
C ASN A 230 -8.63 6.04 -13.34
N ARG A 231 -7.32 5.94 -13.55
CA ARG A 231 -6.69 4.89 -14.37
C ARG A 231 -6.08 3.80 -13.51
N GLY A 232 -6.26 2.55 -13.93
CA GLY A 232 -5.69 1.39 -13.27
C GLY A 232 -5.39 0.24 -14.21
N TYR A 233 -4.85 -0.84 -13.64
CA TYR A 233 -4.62 -2.12 -14.31
C TYR A 233 -5.23 -3.24 -13.49
N ALA A 234 -5.96 -4.14 -14.15
CA ALA A 234 -6.53 -5.33 -13.54
C ALA A 234 -5.82 -6.58 -14.08
N VAL A 235 -5.52 -7.52 -13.19
CA VAL A 235 -5.21 -8.90 -13.56
C VAL A 235 -6.52 -9.64 -13.79
N VAL A 236 -6.64 -10.30 -14.92
CA VAL A 236 -7.88 -10.87 -15.42
C VAL A 236 -7.63 -12.30 -15.87
N ALA A 237 -8.37 -13.27 -15.34
CA ALA A 237 -8.29 -14.68 -15.68
C ALA A 237 -9.39 -15.07 -16.68
N ASP A 238 -9.03 -15.76 -17.77
CA ASP A 238 -10.01 -16.30 -18.72
C ASP A 238 -10.58 -17.66 -18.26
N GLU A 239 -11.44 -18.26 -19.08
CA GLU A 239 -12.05 -19.58 -18.82
C GLU A 239 -11.03 -20.74 -18.67
N ASN A 240 -9.79 -20.54 -19.12
CA ASN A 240 -8.69 -21.49 -19.01
C ASN A 240 -7.72 -21.13 -17.88
N PHE A 241 -8.08 -20.15 -17.03
CA PHE A 241 -7.22 -19.56 -16.01
C PHE A 241 -5.93 -18.95 -16.56
N ALA A 242 -5.94 -18.52 -17.83
CA ALA A 242 -4.82 -17.77 -18.38
C ALA A 242 -4.96 -16.30 -17.96
N ASN A 243 -3.95 -15.75 -17.29
CA ASN A 243 -4.00 -14.36 -16.85
C ASN A 243 -3.57 -13.41 -17.96
N SER A 244 -4.28 -12.29 -18.06
CA SER A 244 -3.88 -11.09 -18.78
C SER A 244 -3.86 -9.90 -17.82
N VAL A 245 -3.19 -8.82 -18.21
CA VAL A 245 -3.25 -7.55 -17.49
C VAL A 245 -3.90 -6.53 -18.41
N ARG A 246 -4.93 -5.83 -17.94
CA ARG A 246 -5.69 -4.87 -18.77
C ARG A 246 -5.76 -3.50 -18.13
N PRO A 247 -5.45 -2.42 -18.87
CA PRO A 247 -5.71 -1.08 -18.41
C PRO A 247 -7.23 -0.81 -18.38
N PHE A 248 -7.68 -0.06 -17.39
CA PHE A 248 -9.06 0.41 -17.30
C PHE A 248 -9.14 1.87 -16.83
N GLU A 249 -10.29 2.48 -17.05
CA GLU A 249 -10.63 3.83 -16.60
C GLU A 249 -11.97 3.81 -15.83
N LEU A 250 -11.95 4.24 -14.57
CA LEU A 250 -13.09 4.18 -13.66
C LEU A 250 -14.25 5.09 -14.09
N SER A 251 -13.95 6.33 -14.49
CA SER A 251 -14.98 7.31 -14.82
C SER A 251 -15.76 7.00 -16.10
N SER A 252 -15.13 6.32 -17.06
CA SER A 252 -15.72 6.00 -18.36
C SER A 252 -16.14 4.54 -18.49
N GLY A 253 -15.64 3.66 -17.61
CA GLY A 253 -15.75 2.21 -17.73
C GLY A 253 -14.91 1.61 -18.86
N ALA A 254 -14.05 2.41 -19.51
CA ALA A 254 -13.29 1.96 -20.67
C ALA A 254 -12.21 0.94 -20.26
N VAL A 255 -12.10 -0.13 -21.04
CA VAL A 255 -11.04 -1.15 -20.91
C VAL A 255 -10.19 -1.15 -22.18
N GLY A 256 -8.87 -1.09 -22.02
CA GLY A 256 -7.93 -1.16 -23.13
C GLY A 256 -7.51 -2.58 -23.51
N ALA A 257 -6.66 -2.68 -24.52
CA ALA A 257 -6.10 -3.96 -24.94
C ALA A 257 -5.21 -4.57 -23.84
N PRO A 258 -5.14 -5.91 -23.74
CA PRO A 258 -4.26 -6.57 -22.78
C PRO A 258 -2.80 -6.20 -23.04
N LEU A 259 -2.01 -6.10 -21.97
CA LEU A 259 -0.58 -5.82 -22.04
C LEU A 259 0.14 -6.90 -22.83
N GLU A 260 1.10 -6.48 -23.66
CA GLU A 260 1.99 -7.39 -24.36
C GLU A 260 3.00 -8.05 -23.42
N ASN A 261 3.63 -9.13 -23.86
CA ASN A 261 4.68 -9.85 -23.13
C ASN A 261 4.24 -10.45 -21.78
N ILE A 262 2.94 -10.62 -21.53
CA ILE A 262 2.40 -11.43 -20.43
C ILE A 262 2.46 -12.91 -20.80
N SER A 263 2.86 -13.78 -19.86
CA SER A 263 3.08 -15.21 -20.15
C SER A 263 1.80 -16.02 -20.32
N GLY A 264 0.66 -15.50 -19.85
CA GLY A 264 -0.58 -16.24 -19.67
C GLY A 264 -0.59 -17.14 -18.42
N GLY A 265 0.50 -17.17 -17.64
CA GLY A 265 0.58 -17.86 -16.36
C GLY A 265 -0.01 -17.04 -15.21
N PHE A 266 0.08 -17.56 -13.99
CA PHE A 266 -0.47 -16.89 -12.81
C PHE A 266 0.28 -15.59 -12.49
N ILE A 267 -0.46 -14.52 -12.25
CA ILE A 267 0.04 -13.20 -11.85
C ILE A 267 -0.55 -12.90 -10.47
N PRO A 268 0.20 -13.11 -9.37
CA PRO A 268 -0.31 -12.88 -8.03
C PRO A 268 -0.32 -11.41 -7.59
N SER A 269 0.51 -10.56 -8.21
CA SER A 269 0.69 -9.18 -7.73
C SER A 269 1.05 -8.21 -8.85
N LEU A 270 0.56 -6.98 -8.70
CA LEU A 270 0.91 -5.80 -9.49
C LEU A 270 1.37 -4.71 -8.52
N ALA A 271 2.28 -3.86 -8.96
CA ALA A 271 2.67 -2.65 -8.21
C ALA A 271 2.88 -1.46 -9.14
N VAL A 272 2.64 -0.26 -8.62
CA VAL A 272 2.95 1.00 -9.30
C VAL A 272 4.02 1.74 -8.50
N ASP A 273 5.09 2.16 -9.18
CA ASP A 273 6.17 2.97 -8.63
C ASP A 273 6.44 4.16 -9.57
N GLY A 274 5.83 5.30 -9.29
CA GLY A 274 5.85 6.47 -10.16
C GLY A 274 5.29 6.15 -11.55
N ASP A 275 6.11 6.32 -12.58
CA ASP A 275 5.73 6.06 -13.98
C ASP A 275 5.85 4.57 -14.38
N LEU A 276 6.21 3.68 -13.44
CA LEU A 276 6.37 2.25 -13.70
C LEU A 276 5.19 1.44 -13.17
N LEU A 277 4.64 0.59 -14.03
CA LEU A 277 3.84 -0.56 -13.64
C LEU A 277 4.76 -1.79 -13.60
N ILE A 278 4.71 -2.53 -12.50
CA ILE A 278 5.50 -3.75 -12.28
C ILE A 278 4.53 -4.93 -12.17
N VAL A 279 4.78 -5.98 -12.94
CA VAL A 279 3.97 -7.20 -12.98
C VAL A 279 4.80 -8.37 -12.45
N ALA A 280 4.31 -9.06 -11.42
CA ALA A 280 4.88 -10.32 -10.94
C ALA A 280 4.32 -11.47 -11.78
N ASP A 281 5.01 -11.85 -12.86
CA ASP A 281 4.57 -12.94 -13.72
C ASP A 281 5.26 -14.25 -13.31
N ARG A 282 4.50 -15.29 -12.95
CA ARG A 282 5.06 -16.59 -12.55
C ARG A 282 5.42 -17.52 -13.70
N GLY A 283 5.25 -17.06 -14.94
CA GLY A 283 5.41 -17.86 -16.14
C GLY A 283 4.30 -18.88 -16.30
N SER A 284 4.20 -19.47 -17.49
CA SER A 284 3.22 -20.52 -17.76
C SER A 284 3.83 -21.91 -17.54
N PHE A 285 2.99 -22.94 -17.41
CA PHE A 285 3.46 -24.33 -17.37
C PHE A 285 4.25 -24.72 -18.64
N ALA A 286 3.91 -24.14 -19.78
CA ALA A 286 4.56 -24.41 -21.06
C ALA A 286 5.89 -23.66 -21.21
N ASP A 287 6.04 -22.51 -20.56
CA ASP A 287 7.26 -21.70 -20.55
C ASP A 287 7.55 -21.11 -19.16
N PRO A 288 8.07 -21.91 -18.22
CA PRO A 288 8.41 -21.43 -16.88
C PRO A 288 9.55 -20.40 -16.88
N ALA A 289 10.36 -20.34 -17.94
CA ALA A 289 11.46 -19.38 -18.05
C ALA A 289 10.98 -17.95 -18.34
N SER A 290 9.71 -17.78 -18.70
CA SER A 290 9.06 -16.46 -18.85
C SER A 290 8.72 -15.77 -17.52
N ALA A 291 8.94 -16.46 -16.39
CA ALA A 291 8.70 -15.94 -15.05
C ALA A 291 9.68 -14.81 -14.66
N GLY A 292 9.20 -13.88 -13.83
CA GLY A 292 9.98 -12.79 -13.26
C GLY A 292 9.21 -11.47 -13.26
N LEU A 293 9.89 -10.39 -12.94
CA LEU A 293 9.30 -9.06 -12.90
C LEU A 293 9.33 -8.40 -14.27
N LYS A 294 8.17 -7.96 -14.75
CA LYS A 294 8.02 -7.25 -16.03
C LYS A 294 7.62 -5.81 -15.78
N PHE A 295 8.24 -4.89 -16.52
CA PHE A 295 8.11 -3.45 -16.31
C PHE A 295 7.43 -2.81 -17.52
N TYR A 296 6.46 -1.97 -17.23
CA TYR A 296 5.65 -1.26 -18.21
C TYR A 296 5.60 0.23 -17.85
N ASP A 297 5.40 1.07 -18.85
CA ASP A 297 5.07 2.47 -18.64
C ASP A 297 3.64 2.54 -18.09
N ALA A 298 3.46 3.07 -16.89
CA ALA A 298 2.18 3.07 -16.19
C ALA A 298 1.12 3.92 -16.93
N ALA A 299 1.54 4.97 -17.65
CA ALA A 299 0.63 5.87 -18.36
C ALA A 299 0.08 5.26 -19.66
N THR A 300 0.87 4.42 -20.34
CA THR A 300 0.57 3.93 -21.69
C THR A 300 0.40 2.42 -21.79
N GLY A 301 0.85 1.66 -20.79
CA GLY A 301 0.93 0.20 -20.83
C GLY A 301 2.04 -0.33 -21.74
N ALA A 302 2.92 0.52 -22.25
CA ALA A 302 4.01 0.09 -23.13
C ALA A 302 5.03 -0.77 -22.36
N PHE A 303 5.38 -1.93 -22.91
CA PHE A 303 6.41 -2.78 -22.32
C PHE A 303 7.78 -2.07 -22.36
N LEU A 304 8.45 -2.02 -21.21
CA LEU A 304 9.75 -1.36 -21.05
C LEU A 304 10.89 -2.37 -20.96
N SER A 305 10.77 -3.36 -20.06
CA SER A 305 11.83 -4.34 -19.83
C SER A 305 11.36 -5.56 -19.03
N GLY A 306 12.19 -6.60 -19.00
CA GLY A 306 11.96 -7.83 -18.23
C GLY A 306 11.94 -9.09 -19.12
N PRO A 307 11.70 -10.26 -18.51
CA PRO A 307 11.55 -10.47 -17.08
C PRO A 307 12.89 -10.27 -16.33
N ILE A 308 12.86 -9.64 -15.15
CA ILE A 308 13.95 -9.73 -14.17
C ILE A 308 13.76 -11.03 -13.40
N ASP A 309 14.76 -11.90 -13.47
CA ASP A 309 14.78 -13.17 -12.73
C ASP A 309 14.87 -12.92 -11.22
N THR A 310 13.88 -13.45 -10.50
CA THR A 310 13.78 -13.42 -9.03
C THR A 310 14.29 -14.70 -8.38
N GLY A 311 14.80 -15.66 -9.17
CA GLY A 311 15.29 -16.98 -8.76
C GLY A 311 14.16 -17.98 -8.47
N LEU A 312 13.07 -17.52 -7.85
CA LEU A 312 11.81 -18.25 -7.69
C LEU A 312 10.68 -17.47 -8.37
N PRO A 313 9.58 -18.12 -8.81
CA PRO A 313 8.42 -17.41 -9.33
C PRO A 313 7.95 -16.32 -8.34
N PRO A 314 7.81 -15.06 -8.77
CA PRO A 314 7.47 -13.96 -7.88
C PRO A 314 6.07 -14.15 -7.28
N GLN A 315 5.91 -13.80 -6.00
CA GLN A 315 4.63 -13.89 -5.28
C GLN A 315 4.03 -12.52 -5.01
N ASP A 316 4.83 -11.56 -4.56
CA ASP A 316 4.35 -10.23 -4.23
C ASP A 316 5.41 -9.16 -4.53
N ILE A 317 4.99 -7.91 -4.68
CA ILE A 317 5.85 -6.76 -4.95
C ILE A 317 5.56 -5.67 -3.93
N ILE A 318 6.58 -5.33 -3.13
CA ILE A 318 6.50 -4.24 -2.15
C ILE A 318 7.39 -3.10 -2.65
N VAL A 319 6.78 -1.95 -2.94
CA VAL A 319 7.53 -0.73 -3.28
C VAL A 319 8.04 -0.11 -1.98
N LEU A 320 9.36 0.05 -1.86
CA LEU A 320 10.02 0.59 -0.65
C LEU A 320 10.03 2.12 -0.63
N SER A 321 8.86 2.69 -0.88
CA SER A 321 8.56 4.10 -0.70
C SER A 321 7.20 4.17 -0.05
N ASP A 322 7.00 5.08 0.88
CA ASP A 322 5.63 5.33 1.35
C ASP A 322 4.86 5.76 0.11
N ALA A 323 3.89 4.95 -0.29
CA ALA A 323 3.10 5.23 -1.47
C ALA A 323 2.60 6.66 -1.30
N ALA A 324 3.03 7.56 -2.17
CA ALA A 324 2.23 8.73 -2.44
C ALA A 324 0.95 8.15 -3.03
N VAL A 325 -0.05 7.90 -2.17
CA VAL A 325 -1.42 7.73 -2.62
C VAL A 325 -1.60 8.87 -3.62
N PRO A 326 -1.91 8.61 -4.90
CA PRO A 326 -2.29 9.66 -5.81
C PRO A 326 -3.64 10.16 -5.32
N THR A 327 -3.61 10.97 -4.28
CA THR A 327 -4.64 11.96 -4.05
C THR A 327 -4.40 12.95 -5.17
N ALA A 328 -5.14 12.80 -6.27
CA ALA A 328 -5.53 14.00 -6.97
C ALA A 328 -6.31 14.80 -5.93
N VAL A 329 -5.61 15.71 -5.27
CA VAL A 329 -6.23 16.73 -4.46
C VAL A 329 -6.94 17.61 -5.49
N GLU A 330 -8.21 17.29 -5.75
CA GLU A 330 -9.14 18.37 -6.00
C GLU A 330 -8.96 19.35 -4.84
N GLU A 331 -8.68 20.59 -5.19
CA GLU A 331 -8.23 21.68 -4.31
C GLU A 331 -9.30 22.02 -3.25
N THR A 332 -9.51 21.15 -2.27
CA THR A 332 -10.23 21.47 -1.04
C THR A 332 -9.24 22.15 -0.12
N ALA A 333 -9.19 23.48 -0.25
CA ALA A 333 -8.49 24.44 0.60
C ALA A 333 -7.93 23.85 1.91
N ASP A 334 -6.78 23.19 1.79
CA ASP A 334 -5.93 22.84 2.90
C ASP A 334 -5.68 24.17 3.60
N SER A 335 -6.09 24.30 4.87
CA SER A 335 -6.07 25.59 5.54
C SER A 335 -4.67 26.18 5.41
N LEU A 336 -4.55 27.25 4.60
CA LEU A 336 -3.26 27.84 4.31
C LEU A 336 -2.49 28.01 5.62
N PRO A 337 -1.20 27.62 5.67
CA PRO A 337 -0.45 27.71 6.91
C PRO A 337 -0.60 29.11 7.47
N GLN A 338 -1.01 29.22 8.73
CA GLN A 338 -1.23 30.53 9.34
C GLN A 338 0.09 31.20 9.77
N GLU A 339 1.20 30.45 9.71
CA GLU A 339 2.52 30.92 10.12
C GLU A 339 3.64 30.35 9.25
N PHE A 340 4.77 31.05 9.28
CA PHE A 340 6.03 30.61 8.68
C PHE A 340 6.69 29.55 9.58
N ALA A 341 7.06 28.40 9.01
CA ALA A 341 7.76 27.35 9.75
C ALA A 341 8.85 26.69 8.89
N LEU A 342 9.96 26.32 9.51
CA LEU A 342 10.89 25.31 8.98
C LEU A 342 10.78 24.10 9.90
N GLU A 343 10.36 22.97 9.36
CA GLU A 343 10.07 21.77 10.14
C GLU A 343 11.32 20.90 10.28
N ALA A 344 11.21 19.86 11.11
CA ALA A 344 12.29 18.91 11.29
C ALA A 344 12.55 18.16 9.98
N ALA A 345 13.79 18.24 9.51
CA ALA A 345 14.21 17.52 8.33
C ALA A 345 14.28 16.00 8.63
N TYR A 346 13.84 15.16 7.70
CA TYR A 346 13.81 13.70 7.88
C TYR A 346 14.20 12.96 6.59
N PRO A 347 14.89 11.80 6.69
CA PRO A 347 15.51 11.28 7.91
C PRO A 347 16.66 12.18 8.40
N ASN A 348 16.94 12.21 9.71
CA ASN A 348 18.07 12.95 10.27
C ASN A 348 18.58 12.23 11.55
N PRO A 349 19.75 11.57 11.52
CA PRO A 349 20.76 11.60 10.46
C PRO A 349 20.34 10.94 9.13
N PHE A 350 20.93 11.38 8.01
CA PHE A 350 20.69 10.84 6.66
C PHE A 350 21.98 10.35 6.00
N ASN A 351 21.88 9.38 5.08
CA ASN A 351 23.03 8.79 4.36
C ASN A 351 22.98 9.00 2.83
N ALA A 352 21.82 9.31 2.24
CA ALA A 352 21.65 9.53 0.80
C ALA A 352 20.99 10.88 0.49
N SER A 353 19.81 11.12 1.03
CA SER A 353 19.03 12.35 0.86
C SER A 353 18.27 12.67 2.14
N VAL A 354 17.96 13.94 2.36
CA VAL A 354 17.10 14.42 3.45
C VAL A 354 15.99 15.30 2.90
N GLN A 355 14.76 15.10 3.39
CA GLN A 355 13.62 15.96 3.14
C GLN A 355 13.62 17.13 4.12
N ILE A 356 13.31 18.33 3.64
CA ILE A 356 13.29 19.56 4.42
C ILE A 356 11.91 20.22 4.22
N PRO A 357 10.94 19.92 5.10
CA PRO A 357 9.61 20.52 5.02
C PRO A 357 9.60 21.95 5.60
N PHE A 358 8.81 22.83 5.01
CA PHE A 358 8.60 24.20 5.48
C PHE A 358 7.24 24.76 5.05
N ALA A 359 6.78 25.77 5.76
CA ALA A 359 5.50 26.45 5.50
C ALA A 359 5.71 27.92 5.12
N VAL A 360 5.00 28.35 4.08
CA VAL A 360 4.90 29.75 3.64
C VAL A 360 3.45 30.19 3.81
N TRP A 361 3.20 31.22 4.61
CA TRP A 361 1.83 31.64 4.94
C TRP A 361 1.29 32.78 4.06
N GLN A 362 2.16 33.45 3.28
CA GLN A 362 1.78 34.53 2.37
C GLN A 362 2.04 34.15 0.91
N ALA A 363 1.08 34.42 0.02
CA ALA A 363 1.26 34.20 -1.41
C ALA A 363 2.34 35.13 -2.00
N ASN A 364 3.00 34.70 -3.08
CA ASN A 364 4.10 35.44 -3.73
C ASN A 364 5.25 35.86 -2.80
N THR A 365 5.58 35.04 -1.79
CA THR A 365 6.66 35.34 -0.84
C THR A 365 8.02 35.02 -1.47
N PRO A 366 9.01 35.94 -1.44
CA PRO A 366 10.39 35.62 -1.80
C PRO A 366 10.97 34.60 -0.81
N VAL A 367 11.31 33.41 -1.31
CA VAL A 367 11.86 32.29 -0.54
C VAL A 367 13.27 31.95 -1.01
N GLU A 368 14.16 31.78 -0.05
CA GLU A 368 15.51 31.24 -0.26
C GLU A 368 15.78 30.16 0.80
N LEU A 369 16.08 28.95 0.35
CA LEU A 369 16.50 27.86 1.24
C LEU A 369 17.91 27.41 0.87
N THR A 370 18.82 27.56 1.83
CA THR A 370 20.26 27.35 1.63
C THR A 370 20.84 26.43 2.70
N VAL A 371 21.69 25.50 2.27
CA VAL A 371 22.47 24.62 3.14
C VAL A 371 23.85 25.21 3.37
N HIS A 372 24.27 25.26 4.63
CA HIS A 372 25.57 25.74 5.08
C HIS A 372 26.33 24.66 5.84
N ASP A 373 27.66 24.72 5.80
CA ASP A 373 28.49 23.94 6.72
C ASP A 373 28.55 24.59 8.12
N VAL A 374 29.20 23.91 9.08
CA VAL A 374 29.37 24.42 10.46
C VAL A 374 30.16 25.73 10.56
N LEU A 375 30.89 26.12 9.52
CA LEU A 375 31.61 27.40 9.45
C LEU A 375 30.74 28.51 8.82
N GLY A 376 29.49 28.21 8.47
CA GLY A 376 28.56 29.14 7.83
C GLY A 376 28.78 29.32 6.32
N ARG A 377 29.68 28.54 5.70
CA ARG A 377 29.92 28.62 4.26
C ARG A 377 28.75 27.96 3.53
N THR A 378 28.22 28.63 2.51
CA THR A 378 27.16 28.08 1.67
C THR A 378 27.67 26.85 0.92
N VAL A 379 27.00 25.72 1.13
CA VAL A 379 27.23 24.46 0.45
C VAL A 379 26.41 24.39 -0.83
N ARG A 380 25.12 24.68 -0.73
CA ARG A 380 24.17 24.64 -1.86
C ARG A 380 22.92 25.46 -1.53
N THR A 381 22.45 26.25 -2.49
CA THR A 381 21.10 26.85 -2.45
C THR A 381 20.13 25.90 -3.14
N LEU A 382 19.10 25.43 -2.42
CA LEU A 382 18.12 24.48 -2.95
C LEU A 382 17.01 25.20 -3.72
N ILE A 383 16.64 26.40 -3.27
CA ILE A 383 15.72 27.28 -3.99
C ILE A 383 16.07 28.75 -3.73
N ALA A 384 15.85 29.58 -4.74
CA ALA A 384 15.84 31.04 -4.64
C ALA A 384 14.80 31.58 -5.64
N GLY A 385 13.64 32.01 -5.15
CA GLY A 385 12.52 32.41 -6.01
C GLY A 385 11.34 32.95 -5.21
N THR A 386 10.18 33.05 -5.85
CA THR A 386 8.90 33.38 -5.18
C THR A 386 8.05 32.12 -5.07
N MET A 387 7.41 31.92 -3.91
CA MET A 387 6.52 30.78 -3.66
C MET A 387 5.17 31.27 -3.15
N ASP A 388 4.11 30.55 -3.51
CA ASP A 388 2.78 30.79 -2.97
C ASP A 388 2.61 30.24 -1.56
N ALA A 389 1.53 30.67 -0.89
CA ALA A 389 1.20 30.20 0.43
C ALA A 389 0.91 28.69 0.37
N GLY A 390 1.47 27.92 1.29
CA GLY A 390 1.38 26.47 1.31
C GLY A 390 2.48 25.81 2.11
N ARG A 391 2.35 24.51 2.29
CA ARG A 391 3.41 23.63 2.79
C ARG A 391 4.25 23.16 1.60
N HIS A 392 5.56 23.16 1.77
CA HIS A 392 6.54 22.87 0.72
C HIS A 392 7.59 21.91 1.27
N VAL A 393 8.15 21.05 0.42
CA VAL A 393 9.23 20.13 0.78
C VAL A 393 10.35 20.25 -0.25
N LEU A 394 11.59 20.41 0.22
CA LEU A 394 12.78 20.37 -0.63
C LEU A 394 13.72 19.25 -0.19
N HIS A 395 14.45 18.68 -1.15
CA HIS A 395 15.38 17.59 -0.89
C HIS A 395 16.84 18.05 -0.99
N TRP A 396 17.69 17.53 -0.10
CA TRP A 396 19.14 17.67 -0.23
C TRP A 396 19.84 16.32 -0.24
N ASP A 397 20.61 16.06 -1.29
CA ASP A 397 21.32 14.83 -1.62
C ASP A 397 22.75 14.74 -1.02
N GLY A 398 23.10 15.65 -0.13
CA GLY A 398 24.45 15.74 0.42
C GLY A 398 25.51 16.14 -0.62
N ARG A 399 25.15 16.91 -1.66
CA ARG A 399 26.09 17.48 -2.64
C ARG A 399 26.18 19.00 -2.56
N ASN A 400 27.32 19.55 -2.96
CA ASN A 400 27.56 21.00 -3.09
C ASN A 400 26.99 21.55 -4.41
N ALA A 401 27.15 22.86 -4.64
CA ALA A 401 26.70 23.52 -5.88
C ALA A 401 27.37 23.01 -7.17
N ALA A 402 28.54 22.36 -7.09
CA ALA A 402 29.21 21.74 -8.23
C ALA A 402 28.76 20.28 -8.48
N GLY A 403 27.82 19.76 -7.67
CA GLY A 403 27.35 18.38 -7.74
C GLY A 403 28.29 17.37 -7.05
N GLU A 404 29.32 17.84 -6.35
CA GLU A 404 30.27 16.99 -5.65
C GLU A 404 29.73 16.60 -4.26
N PRO A 405 29.91 15.35 -3.80
CA PRO A 405 29.52 14.94 -2.45
C PRO A 405 30.26 15.77 -1.39
N VAL A 406 29.55 16.18 -0.34
CA VAL A 406 30.17 16.78 0.85
C VAL A 406 30.45 15.73 1.92
N GLY A 407 31.37 16.03 2.84
CA GLY A 407 31.80 15.08 3.88
C GLY A 407 30.76 14.85 4.98
N ASN A 408 30.94 13.78 5.74
CA ASN A 408 30.11 13.49 6.92
C ASN A 408 30.18 14.62 7.94
N GLY A 409 29.05 14.93 8.58
CA GLY A 409 29.00 15.95 9.62
C GLY A 409 27.68 16.70 9.71
N ALA A 410 27.68 17.73 10.56
CA ALA A 410 26.54 18.61 10.74
C ALA A 410 26.48 19.67 9.64
N TYR A 411 25.27 19.95 9.15
CA TYR A 411 24.96 21.03 8.23
C TYR A 411 23.78 21.83 8.77
N LEU A 412 23.75 23.11 8.43
CA LEU A 412 22.68 24.02 8.81
C LEU A 412 21.84 24.35 7.58
N VAL A 413 20.55 24.08 7.66
CA VAL A 413 19.58 24.49 6.64
C VAL A 413 18.97 25.80 7.07
N GLN A 414 19.10 26.83 6.25
CA GLN A 414 18.53 28.13 6.50
C GLN A 414 17.40 28.40 5.50
N LEU A 415 16.22 28.67 6.03
CA LEU A 415 15.07 29.17 5.27
C LEU A 415 14.89 30.67 5.50
N ARG A 416 14.72 31.43 4.43
CA ARG A 416 14.27 32.82 4.43
C ARG A 416 12.98 32.90 3.63
N ALA A 417 11.96 33.53 4.19
CA ALA A 417 10.71 33.84 3.49
C ALA A 417 10.29 35.28 3.81
N GLY A 418 10.45 36.19 2.86
CA GLY A 418 10.26 37.62 3.10
C GLY A 418 11.16 38.16 4.22
N SER A 419 10.56 38.63 5.32
CA SER A 419 11.28 39.11 6.51
C SER A 419 11.57 38.02 7.56
N GLN A 420 11.01 36.81 7.38
CA GLN A 420 11.15 35.71 8.33
C GLN A 420 12.39 34.86 8.02
N ARG A 421 12.97 34.28 9.07
CA ARG A 421 14.15 33.41 8.97
C ARG A 421 14.05 32.29 10.00
N ALA A 422 14.29 31.05 9.56
CA ALA A 422 14.46 29.88 10.41
C ALA A 422 15.72 29.10 10.03
N VAL A 423 16.26 28.35 10.99
CA VAL A 423 17.45 27.51 10.79
C VAL A 423 17.21 26.14 11.43
N GLY A 424 17.41 25.08 10.66
CA GLY A 424 17.39 23.69 11.09
C GLY A 424 18.79 23.07 10.99
N LYS A 425 19.04 22.00 11.73
CA LYS A 425 20.30 21.25 11.68
C LYS A 425 20.05 19.86 11.13
N VAL A 426 20.87 19.43 10.17
CA VAL A 426 20.86 18.08 9.62
C VAL A 426 22.23 17.41 9.79
N MET A 427 22.23 16.09 9.91
CA MET A 427 23.43 15.26 10.13
C MET A 427 23.60 14.31 8.95
N LEU A 428 24.66 14.49 8.16
CA LEU A 428 25.03 13.57 7.08
C LEU A 428 25.99 12.50 7.61
N ILE A 429 25.66 11.23 7.41
CA ILE A 429 26.47 10.06 7.75
C ILE A 429 26.49 9.10 6.56
N LYS A 430 27.61 9.04 5.84
CA LYS A 430 27.92 8.08 4.77
C LYS A 430 28.99 7.09 5.18
#